data_AF-A0A6B0VPV7-F1
#
_entry.id   AF-A0A6B0VPV7-F1
#
_cell.length_a   1.000
_cell.length_b   1.000
_cell.length_c   1.000
_cell.angle_alpha   90.00
_cell.angle_beta   90.00
_cell.angle_gamma   90.00
#
_symmetry.space_group_name_H-M   'P 1'
#
loop_
_entity.id
_entity.type
_entity.pdbx_description
1 polymer ?
#
loop_
_entity_poly.entity_id
_entity_poly.type
_entity_poly.pdbx_seq_one_letter_code
_entity_poly.pdbx_strand_id
1 'polypeptide(L)' 'MSLYGVCDDCGDQATLRYKPDLALDDQPRPSVCNCCRMRREERMVDQFREERPVPPHVPPTPDEGECK' A
#
# COMPACT_ATOMS: atom_id res chain seq x y z
N MET A 1 1.18 12.65 18.82
CA MET A 1 -0.19 13.21 18.78
C MET A 1 -0.93 12.60 17.61
N SER A 2 -2.09 11.98 17.85
CA SER A 2 -2.96 11.46 16.79
C SER A 2 -3.96 12.56 16.40
N LEU A 3 -4.04 12.90 15.12
CA LEU A 3 -5.05 13.85 14.62
C LEU A 3 -6.36 13.09 14.39
N TYR A 4 -7.46 13.56 14.97
CA TYR A 4 -8.79 13.01 14.71
C TYR A 4 -9.58 13.98 13.82
N GLY A 5 -10.24 13.46 12.79
CA GLY A 5 -10.96 14.29 11.82
C GLY A 5 -11.63 13.46 10.73
N VAL A 6 -12.05 14.14 9.66
CA VAL A 6 -12.70 13.50 8.51
C VAL A 6 -11.64 13.05 7.51
N CYS A 7 -11.73 11.80 7.05
CA CYS A 7 -10.86 11.25 6.02
C CYS A 7 -11.20 11.86 4.65
N ASP A 8 -10.20 12.37 3.92
CA ASP A 8 -10.40 12.92 2.57
C ASP A 8 -10.89 11.87 1.56
N ASP A 9 -10.48 10.61 1.71
CA ASP A 9 -10.76 9.55 0.74
C ASP A 9 -12.13 8.89 0.94
N CYS A 10 -12.56 8.67 2.18
CA CYS A 10 -13.80 7.96 2.49
C CYS A 10 -14.87 8.81 3.18
N GLY A 11 -14.54 10.00 3.66
CA GLY A 11 -15.47 10.89 4.37
C GLY A 11 -15.81 10.47 5.80
N ASP A 12 -15.21 9.39 6.32
CA ASP A 12 -15.47 8.92 7.68
C ASP A 12 -14.69 9.72 8.73
N GLN A 13 -15.28 9.86 9.92
CA GLN A 13 -14.58 10.39 11.08
C GLN A 13 -13.67 9.32 11.70
N ALA A 14 -12.37 9.56 11.64
CA ALA A 14 -11.36 8.59 12.07
C ALA A 14 -10.08 9.29 12.56
N THR A 15 -9.16 8.50 13.11
CA THR A 15 -7.79 8.97 13.32
C THR A 15 -7.07 9.06 11.98
N LEU A 16 -6.57 10.26 11.66
CA LEU A 16 -5.92 10.58 10.41
C LEU A 16 -4.42 10.26 10.44
N ARG A 17 -3.90 9.92 9.28
CA ARG A 17 -2.52 9.50 8.97
C ARG A 17 -2.03 10.23 7.72
N TYR A 18 -0.71 10.22 7.54
CA TYR A 18 -0.06 10.68 6.32
C TYR A 18 -0.30 9.66 5.20
N LYS A 19 -0.39 10.18 3.97
CA LYS A 19 -0.55 9.40 2.74
C LYS A 19 0.82 8.79 2.41
N PRO A 20 0.94 7.48 2.20
CA PRO A 20 2.24 6.87 1.89
C PRO A 20 2.75 7.26 0.49
N ASP A 21 1.85 7.73 -0.39
CA ASP A 21 2.15 7.98 -1.82
C ASP A 21 2.78 9.34 -2.08
N LEU A 22 2.86 10.20 -1.06
CA LEU A 22 3.31 11.58 -1.18
C LEU A 22 4.56 11.79 -0.33
N ALA A 23 5.43 12.74 -0.72
CA ALA A 23 6.53 13.18 0.13
C ALA A 23 6.01 14.01 1.32
N LEU A 24 6.72 14.04 2.45
CA LEU A 24 6.28 14.80 3.63
C LEU A 24 6.09 16.31 3.35
N ASP A 25 6.91 16.89 2.47
CA ASP A 25 6.78 18.29 2.03
C ASP A 25 5.45 18.58 1.30
N ASP A 26 4.92 17.62 0.55
CA ASP A 26 3.66 17.73 -0.19
C ASP A 26 2.41 17.42 0.66
N GLN A 27 2.61 16.98 1.90
CA GLN A 27 1.52 16.67 2.83
C GLN A 27 1.78 17.32 4.20
N PRO A 28 1.41 18.60 4.35
CA PRO A 28 1.66 19.36 5.58
C PRO A 28 0.86 18.83 6.78
N ARG A 29 -0.15 17.97 6.55
CA ARG A 29 -0.98 17.39 7.61
C ARG A 29 -1.50 16.00 7.23
N PRO A 30 -1.74 15.13 8.22
CA PRO A 30 -2.39 13.85 8.00
C PRO A 30 -3.85 14.08 7.54
N SER A 31 -4.30 13.30 6.55
CA SER A 31 -5.58 13.50 5.85
C SER A 31 -6.36 12.21 5.59
N VAL A 32 -5.77 11.03 5.81
CA VAL A 32 -6.42 9.75 5.50
C VAL A 32 -6.56 8.86 6.72
N CYS A 33 -7.62 8.07 6.80
CA CYS A 33 -7.76 7.05 7.82
C CYS A 33 -6.79 5.88 7.61
N ASN A 34 -6.64 5.01 8.61
CA ASN A 34 -5.72 3.87 8.54
C ASN A 34 -6.09 2.87 7.43
N CYS A 35 -7.39 2.68 7.17
CA CYS A 35 -7.87 1.78 6.12
C CYS A 35 -7.48 2.28 4.72
N CYS A 36 -7.72 3.57 4.45
CA CYS A 36 -7.32 4.20 3.18
C CYS A 36 -5.80 4.19 3.03
N ARG A 37 -5.05 4.45 4.10
CA ARG A 37 -3.59 4.35 4.10
C ARG A 37 -3.11 2.96 3.70
N MET A 38 -3.60 1.90 4.33
CA MET A 38 -3.20 0.51 4.01
C MET A 38 -3.52 0.16 2.56
N ARG A 39 -4.72 0.49 2.06
CA ARG A 39 -5.10 0.23 0.67
C ARG A 39 -4.17 0.91 -0.35
N ARG A 40 -3.58 2.05 0.00
CA ARG A 40 -2.60 2.73 -0.84
C ARG A 40 -1.21 2.07 -0.77
N GLU A 41 -0.79 1.70 0.43
CA GLU A 41 0.45 0.94 0.66
C GLU A 41 0.43 -0.39 -0.10
N GLU A 42 -0.69 -1.13 -0.05
CA GLU A 42 -0.89 -2.36 -0.82
C GLU A 42 -0.73 -2.14 -2.33
N ARG A 43 -1.30 -1.06 -2.88
CA ARG A 43 -1.17 -0.72 -4.30
C ARG A 43 0.27 -0.38 -4.71
N MET A 44 1.05 0.25 -3.84
CA MET A 44 2.48 0.48 -4.11
C MET A 44 3.30 -0.80 -4.04
N VAL A 45 3.03 -1.65 -3.05
CA VAL A 45 3.71 -2.94 -2.91
C VAL A 45 3.43 -3.83 -4.13
N ASP A 46 2.20 -3.83 -4.62
CA ASP A 46 1.81 -4.58 -5.82
C ASP A 46 2.54 -4.04 -7.07
N GLN A 47 2.60 -2.71 -7.24
CA GLN A 47 3.39 -2.08 -8.30
C GLN A 47 4.88 -2.46 -8.24
N PHE A 48 5.49 -2.46 -7.06
CA PHE A 48 6.89 -2.90 -6.88
C PHE A 48 7.09 -4.40 -7.14
N ARG A 49 6.05 -5.21 -6.97
CA ARG A 49 6.09 -6.65 -7.19
C ARG A 49 5.96 -6.99 -8.67
N GLU A 50 5.14 -6.25 -9.40
CA GLU A 50 4.97 -6.37 -10.86
C GLU A 50 6.18 -5.81 -11.63
N GLU A 51 6.82 -4.77 -11.12
CA GLU A 51 8.01 -4.15 -11.72
C GLU A 51 9.32 -4.89 -11.45
N ARG A 52 9.30 -6.05 -10.78
CA ARG A 52 10.47 -6.95 -10.82
C ARG A 52 10.55 -7.55 -12.22
N PRO A 53 11.53 -7.16 -13.07
CA PRO A 53 11.75 -7.90 -14.30
C PRO A 53 12.06 -9.34 -13.89
N VAL A 54 11.21 -10.27 -14.32
CA VAL A 54 11.51 -11.70 -14.21
C VAL A 54 12.86 -11.86 -14.90
N PRO A 55 13.93 -12.27 -14.19
CA PRO A 55 15.19 -12.55 -14.85
C PRO A 55 14.91 -13.60 -15.93
N PRO A 56 15.31 -13.39 -17.20
CA PRO A 56 14.90 -14.23 -18.33
C PRO A 56 15.48 -15.66 -18.32
N HIS A 57 15.86 -16.18 -17.16
CA HIS A 57 16.63 -17.42 -17.00
C HIS A 57 16.15 -18.31 -15.84
N VAL A 58 14.91 -18.17 -15.36
CA VAL A 58 14.31 -19.20 -14.49
C VAL A 58 13.40 -20.09 -15.33
N PRO A 59 13.81 -21.32 -15.68
CA PRO A 59 12.89 -22.27 -16.30
C PRO A 59 11.72 -22.54 -15.35
N PRO A 60 10.50 -22.75 -15.85
CA PRO A 60 9.36 -23.09 -15.01
C PRO A 60 9.69 -24.36 -14.24
N THR A 61 9.70 -24.29 -12.92
CA THR A 61 9.71 -25.48 -12.07
C THR A 61 8.43 -26.25 -12.34
N PRO A 62 8.48 -27.53 -12.72
CA PRO A 62 7.28 -28.34 -12.84
C PRO A 62 6.57 -28.42 -11.48
N ASP A 63 5.28 -28.17 -11.53
CA ASP A 63 4.29 -28.40 -10.48
C ASP A 63 4.28 -29.89 -10.12
N GLU A 64 4.99 -30.30 -9.07
CA GLU A 64 4.82 -31.62 -8.46
C GLU A 64 5.08 -31.54 -6.94
N GLY A 65 4.03 -31.78 -6.15
CA GLY A 65 4.17 -31.91 -4.71
C GLY A 65 2.85 -31.93 -3.95
N GLU A 66 1.98 -32.90 -4.26
CA GLU A 66 0.89 -33.36 -3.38
C GLU A 66 1.34 -33.37 -1.90
N CYS A 67 0.73 -32.51 -1.08
CA CYS A 67 0.75 -32.68 0.37
C CYS A 67 -0.11 -33.91 0.70
N LYS A 68 0.55 -35.00 1.06
CA LYS A 68 -0.07 -36.18 1.67
C LYS A 68 0.01 -36.08 3.19
#